data_AF-K1UGN1-F1
#
_entry.id   AF-K1UGN1-F1
#
_cell.length_a   1.000
_cell.length_b   1.000
_cell.length_c   1.000
_cell.angle_alpha   90.00
_cell.angle_beta   90.00
_cell.angle_gamma   90.00
#
_symmetry.space_group_name_H-M   'P 1'
#
loop_
_entity.id
_entity.type
_entity.pdbx_description
1 polymer ?
#
loop_
_entity_poly.entity_id
_entity_poly.type
_entity_poly.pdbx_seq_one_letter_code
_entity_poly.pdbx_strand_id
1 'polypeptide(L)' 'MTERDGCPSFVFFEGPPSANGMPGIHHVMARTIKDIFCRYKTMKGYQVKRKAGWDTHGLPVELSVEKALG' A
#
# COMPACT_ATOMS: atom_id res chain seq x y z
N MET A 1 13.88 9.64 -16.76
CA MET A 1 14.58 8.43 -16.26
C MET A 1 14.24 8.27 -14.79
N THR A 2 13.76 7.11 -14.37
CA THR A 2 13.65 6.83 -12.93
C THR A 2 15.04 6.46 -12.41
N GLU A 3 15.36 6.77 -11.15
CA GLU A 3 16.73 6.69 -10.59
C GLU A 3 17.42 5.31 -10.69
N ARG A 4 16.75 4.24 -11.16
CA ARG A 4 17.28 2.86 -11.21
C ARG A 4 16.82 2.05 -12.42
N ASP A 5 16.59 2.69 -13.57
CA ASP A 5 16.28 1.98 -14.81
C ASP A 5 17.43 1.03 -15.20
N GLY A 6 17.12 -0.24 -15.47
CA GLY A 6 18.09 -1.30 -15.79
C GLY A 6 18.62 -2.13 -14.61
N CYS A 7 18.33 -1.75 -13.37
CA CYS A 7 18.69 -2.55 -12.19
C CYS A 7 17.75 -3.76 -11.99
N PRO A 8 18.19 -4.83 -11.28
CA PRO A 8 17.33 -5.95 -10.91
C PRO A 8 16.06 -5.49 -10.18
N SER A 9 14.90 -5.98 -10.61
CA SER A 9 13.61 -5.58 -10.01
C SER A 9 13.31 -6.35 -8.72
N PHE A 10 12.86 -5.63 -7.70
CA PHE A 10 12.19 -6.21 -6.53
C PHE A 10 10.71 -5.82 -6.58
N VAL A 11 9.85 -6.81 -6.84
CA VAL A 11 8.40 -6.60 -6.96
C VAL A 11 7.79 -6.57 -5.57
N PHE A 12 7.15 -5.45 -5.24
CA PHE A 12 6.46 -5.24 -3.98
C PHE A 12 4.96 -5.13 -4.22
N PHE A 13 4.19 -5.90 -3.46
CA PHE A 13 2.73 -5.83 -3.46
C PHE A 13 2.25 -5.18 -2.16
N GLU A 14 1.53 -4.08 -2.31
CA GLU A 14 0.87 -3.38 -1.21
C GLU A 14 -0.55 -3.92 -1.10
N GLY A 15 -0.90 -4.48 0.06
CA GLY A 15 -2.28 -4.86 0.34
C GLY A 15 -3.14 -3.59 0.40
N PRO A 16 -4.10 -3.40 -0.53
CA PRO A 16 -4.83 -2.15 -0.65
C PRO A 16 -5.71 -1.94 0.58
N PRO A 17 -5.61 -0.80 1.30
CA PRO A 17 -6.57 -0.48 2.34
C PRO A 17 -7.96 -0.22 1.75
N SER A 18 -9.00 -0.64 2.46
CA SER A 18 -10.37 -0.30 2.10
C SER A 18 -10.61 1.20 2.25
N ALA A 19 -11.21 1.82 1.24
CA ALA A 19 -11.37 3.28 1.16
C ALA A 19 -12.61 3.80 1.91
N ASN A 20 -12.89 3.28 3.11
CA ASN A 20 -14.13 3.54 3.85
C ASN A 20 -13.94 4.21 5.22
N GLY A 21 -12.71 4.54 5.63
CA GLY A 21 -12.45 5.15 6.93
C GLY A 21 -11.05 5.72 7.12
N MET A 22 -10.81 6.36 8.27
CA MET A 22 -9.51 6.92 8.61
C MET A 22 -8.52 5.84 9.08
N PRO A 23 -7.22 5.98 8.76
CA PRO A 23 -6.22 5.00 9.15
C PRO A 23 -5.97 5.00 10.67
N GLY A 24 -6.20 3.85 11.32
CA GLY A 24 -5.75 3.57 12.70
C GLY A 24 -4.26 3.21 12.83
N ILE A 25 -3.76 3.09 14.07
CA ILE A 25 -2.33 2.82 14.40
C ILE A 25 -1.75 1.57 13.73
N HIS A 26 -2.58 0.54 13.51
CA HIS A 26 -2.17 -0.69 12.83
C HIS A 26 -1.79 -0.43 11.35
N HIS A 27 -2.42 0.55 10.69
CA HIS A 27 -2.02 0.96 9.34
C HIS A 27 -0.63 1.60 9.34
N VAL A 28 -0.30 2.38 10.37
CA VAL A 28 1.03 2.99 10.53
C VAL A 28 2.07 1.89 10.70
N MET A 29 1.85 0.95 11.62
CA MET A 29 2.77 -0.17 11.85
C MET A 29 3.02 -0.98 10.57
N ALA A 30 1.96 -1.39 9.88
CA ALA A 30 2.07 -2.15 8.64
C ALA A 30 2.80 -1.38 7.53
N ARG A 31 2.52 -0.08 7.38
CA ARG A 31 3.21 0.78 6.38
C ARG A 31 4.67 0.98 6.71
N THR A 32 5.03 1.17 7.98
CA THR A 32 6.42 1.33 8.42
C THR A 32 7.25 0.09 8.08
N ILE A 33 6.77 -1.11 8.39
CA ILE A 33 7.48 -2.35 8.06
C ILE A 33 7.66 -2.49 6.55
N LYS A 34 6.59 -2.29 5.77
CA LYS A 34 6.63 -2.36 4.29
C LYS A 34 7.63 -1.36 3.70
N ASP A 35 7.68 -0.13 4.22
CA ASP A 35 8.59 0.91 3.77
C ASP A 35 10.06 0.58 4.09
N ILE A 36 10.35 0.09 5.31
CA ILE A 36 11.70 -0.32 5.73
C ILE A 36 12.30 -1.34 4.75
N PHE A 37 11.55 -2.38 4.39
CA PHE A 37 12.04 -3.38 3.45
C PHE A 37 12.22 -2.84 2.03
N CYS A 38 11.32 -1.98 1.57
CA CYS A 38 11.46 -1.34 0.26
C CYS A 38 12.71 -0.43 0.20
N ARG A 39 13.02 0.29 1.28
CA ARG A 39 14.25 1.09 1.40
C ARG A 39 15.48 0.20 1.44
N TYR A 40 15.47 -0.84 2.25
CA TYR A 40 16.57 -1.81 2.33
C TYR A 40 16.89 -2.42 0.96
N LYS A 41 15.88 -2.87 0.20
CA LYS A 41 16.08 -3.42 -1.15
C LYS A 41 16.62 -2.37 -2.13
N THR A 42 16.16 -1.13 -2.03
CA THR A 42 16.70 -0.02 -2.82
C THR A 42 18.19 0.19 -2.51
N MET A 43 18.59 0.18 -1.24
CA MET A 43 19.99 0.30 -0.81
C MET A 43 20.86 -0.88 -1.27
N LYS A 44 20.25 -2.08 -1.42
CA LYS A 44 20.92 -3.26 -1.97
C LYS A 44 21.00 -3.27 -3.51
N GLY A 45 20.62 -2.18 -4.18
CA GLY A 45 20.79 -2.01 -5.63
C GLY A 45 19.58 -2.39 -6.49
N TYR A 46 18.45 -2.75 -5.89
CA TYR A 46 17.25 -3.17 -6.63
C TYR A 46 16.41 -1.97 -7.08
N GLN A 47 15.75 -2.10 -8.23
CA GLN A 47 14.64 -1.22 -8.62
C GLN A 47 13.38 -1.67 -7.87
N VAL A 48 12.84 -0.82 -7.00
CA VAL A 48 11.63 -1.09 -6.21
C VAL A 48 10.52 -0.16 -6.67
N LYS A 49 9.55 -0.67 -7.45
CA LYS A 49 8.36 0.08 -7.85
C LYS A 49 7.32 0.04 -6.73
N ARG A 50 7.15 1.14 -6.00
CA ARG A 50 6.21 1.27 -4.89
C ARG A 50 4.84 1.70 -5.41
N LYS A 51 4.00 0.73 -5.78
CA LYS A 51 2.61 0.97 -6.20
C LYS A 51 1.67 0.71 -5.04
N ALA A 52 0.80 1.67 -4.75
CA ALA A 52 -0.30 1.51 -3.80
C ALA A 52 -1.58 1.10 -4.53
N GLY A 53 -2.57 0.62 -3.79
CA GLY A 53 -3.91 0.36 -4.29
C GLY A 53 -4.97 0.81 -3.29
N TRP A 54 -6.23 0.75 -3.73
CA TRP A 54 -7.39 0.98 -2.90
C TRP A 54 -8.37 -0.17 -3.11
N ASP A 55 -8.92 -0.67 -2.01
CA ASP A 55 -10.01 -1.62 -2.06
C ASP A 55 -11.33 -0.85 -1.93
N THR A 56 -12.13 -0.89 -2.99
CA THR A 56 -13.28 0.01 -3.19
C THR A 56 -14.61 -0.72 -3.28
N HIS A 57 -14.63 -2.04 -3.14
CA HIS A 57 -15.84 -2.85 -3.29
C HIS A 57 -16.09 -3.73 -2.06
N GLY A 58 -17.26 -4.36 -2.05
CA GLY A 58 -17.66 -5.36 -1.07
C GLY A 58 -18.33 -4.79 0.19
N LEU A 59 -18.72 -5.72 1.06
CA LEU A 59 -19.53 -5.46 2.25
C LEU A 59 -19.03 -4.31 3.14
N PRO A 60 -17.71 -4.12 3.38
CA PRO A 60 -17.26 -3.01 4.23
C PRO A 60 -17.62 -1.64 3.68
N VAL A 61 -17.68 -1.49 2.35
CA VAL A 61 -18.09 -0.23 1.69
C VAL A 61 -19.60 -0.11 1.69
N GLU A 62 -20.30 -1.18 1.30
CA GLU A 62 -21.77 -1.21 1.19
C GLU A 62 -22.45 -0.89 2.54
N LEU A 63 -22.02 -1.56 3.62
CA LEU A 63 -22.55 -1.32 4.98
C LEU A 63 -22.25 0.09 5.50
N SER A 64 -21.13 0.69 5.07
CA SER A 64 -20.78 2.06 5.47
C SER A 64 -21.68 3.10 4.79
N VAL A 65 -22.06 2.84 3.53
CA VAL A 65 -23.01 3.67 2.78
C VAL A 65 -24.42 3.52 3.35
N GLU A 66 -24.88 2.29 3.60
CA GLU A 66 -26.18 2.02 4.25
C GLU A 66 -26.27 2.76 5.59
N LYS A 67 -25.27 2.61 6.47
CA LYS A 67 -25.24 3.33 7.75
C LYS A 67 -25.29 4.85 7.63
N ALA A 68 -24.78 5.42 6.54
CA ALA A 68 -24.80 6.86 6.31
C ALA A 68 -26.16 7.37 5.77
N LEU A 69 -26.93 6.50 5.10
CA LEU A 69 -28.16 6.87 4.39
C LEU A 69 -29.46 6.39 5.08
N GLY A 70 -29.40 5.42 5.99
CA GLY A 70 -30.56 4.84 6.68
C GLY A 70 -31.10 3.62 5.97
#